data_AF-A0A926C031-F1
#
_entry.id   AF-A0A926C031-F1
#
_cell.length_a   1.000
_cell.length_b   1.000
_cell.length_c   1.000
_cell.angle_alpha   90.00
_cell.angle_beta   90.00
_cell.angle_gamma   90.00
#
_symmetry.space_group_name_H-M   'P 1'
#
loop_
_entity.id
_entity.type
_entity.pdbx_description
1 polymer ?
#
loop_
_entity_poly.entity_id
_entity_poly.type
_entity_poly.pdbx_seq_one_letter_code
_entity_poly.pdbx_strand_id
1 'polypeptide(L)'
;MTGLALVPALLDGPQQALYVGLVYVGIQTVESNIITRLIQKRLNDIPPALLLLVQVIVGAFAGTLGLVMAAPLLVIGVTLVKTIYQEDILGDEP
;
A
#
# COMPACT_ATOMS: atom_id res chain seq x y z
N MET A 1 15.57 -8.10 1.74
CA MET A 1 16.77 -7.61 1.06
C MET A 1 17.53 -6.52 1.84
N THR A 2 16.94 -5.85 2.84
CA THR A 2 17.55 -4.69 3.54
C THR A 2 18.39 -5.02 4.78
N GLY A 3 18.23 -6.19 5.40
CA GLY A 3 19.05 -6.59 6.56
C GLY A 3 20.51 -6.94 6.22
N LEU A 4 20.82 -7.15 4.94
CA LEU A 4 22.16 -7.56 4.49
C LEU A 4 23.19 -6.44 4.57
N ALA A 5 22.78 -5.17 4.53
CA ALA A 5 23.71 -4.03 4.56
C ALA A 5 24.28 -3.74 5.96
N LEU A 6 23.59 -4.18 7.03
CA LEU A 6 24.06 -4.00 8.41
C LEU A 6 25.16 -5.00 8.79
N VAL A 7 25.18 -6.17 8.13
CA VAL A 7 26.16 -7.25 8.37
C VAL A 7 27.61 -6.83 8.03
N PRO A 8 27.92 -6.22 6.86
CA PRO A 8 29.27 -5.74 6.57
C PRO A 8 29.66 -4.51 7.39
N ALA A 9 28.71 -3.63 7.76
CA ALA A 9 29.01 -2.44 8.56
C ALA A 9 29.44 -2.78 10.00
N LEU A 10 29.01 -3.93 10.54
CA LEU A 10 29.43 -4.41 11.85
C LEU A 10 30.86 -4.99 11.84
N LEU A 11 31.37 -5.38 10.66
CA LEU A 11 32.71 -5.97 10.49
C LEU A 11 33.84 -4.93 10.47
N ASP A 12 33.57 -3.70 10.01
CA ASP A 12 34.54 -2.60 10.00
C ASP A 12 34.59 -1.79 11.33
N GLY A 13 33.64 -2.03 12.24
CA GLY A 13 33.64 -1.51 13.60
C GLY A 13 32.29 -0.96 14.07
N PRO A 14 31.97 -1.05 15.38
CA PRO A 14 30.66 -0.68 15.93
C PRO A 14 30.29 0.80 15.70
N GLN A 15 31.30 1.66 15.50
CA GLN A 15 31.12 3.08 15.28
C GLN A 15 30.64 3.39 13.85
N GLN A 16 31.09 2.65 12.82
CA GLN A 16 30.58 2.76 11.44
C GLN A 16 29.18 2.20 11.30
N ALA A 17 28.87 1.09 11.98
CA ALA A 17 27.51 0.54 12.04
C ALA A 17 26.49 1.54 12.63
N LEU A 18 26.91 2.33 13.62
CA LEU A 18 26.07 3.34 14.26
C LEU A 18 25.74 4.50 13.31
N TYR A 19 26.74 5.00 12.56
CA TYR A 19 26.52 6.05 11.54
C TYR A 19 25.61 5.57 10.41
N VAL A 20 25.87 4.38 9.86
CA VAL A 20 25.04 3.79 8.79
C VAL A 20 23.62 3.55 9.30
N GLY A 21 23.47 3.04 10.53
CA GLY A 21 22.16 2.84 11.17
C GLY A 21 21.39 4.14 11.34
N LEU A 22 22.03 5.22 11.78
CA LEU A 22 21.39 6.53 11.98
C LEU A 22 20.88 7.14 10.66
N VAL A 23 21.72 7.12 9.62
CA VAL A 23 21.35 7.59 8.28
C VAL A 23 20.23 6.73 7.70
N TYR A 24 20.31 5.41 7.88
CA TYR A 24 19.30 4.47 7.44
C TYR A 24 17.94 4.71 8.11
N VAL A 25 17.91 4.89 9.44
CA VAL A 25 16.67 5.21 10.17
C VAL A 25 16.09 6.54 9.70
N GLY A 26 16.94 7.54 9.43
CA GLY A 26 16.51 8.82 8.86
C GLY A 26 15.82 8.67 7.51
N ILE A 27 16.47 8.00 6.55
CA ILE A 27 15.92 7.76 5.21
C ILE A 27 14.65 6.91 5.29
N GLN A 28 14.68 5.84 6.07
CA GLN A 28 13.55 4.92 6.19
C GLN A 28 12.34 5.59 6.84
N THR A 29 12.56 6.50 7.80
CA THR A 29 11.48 7.29 8.39
C THR A 29 10.84 8.19 7.35
N VAL A 30 11.62 8.86 6.49
CA VAL A 30 11.12 9.72 5.41
C VAL A 30 10.37 8.89 4.36
N GLU A 31 10.93 7.78 3.90
CA GLU A 31 10.33 6.93 2.88
C GLU A 31 9.03 6.27 3.36
N SER A 32 9.06 5.70 4.56
CA SER A 32 7.93 4.95 5.13
C SER A 32 6.82 5.86 5.65
N ASN A 33 7.15 7.01 6.28
CA ASN A 33 6.13 7.86 6.88
C ASN A 33 5.65 8.99 5.96
N ILE A 34 6.45 9.47 5.01
CA ILE A 34 6.08 10.63 4.18
C ILE A 34 5.81 10.20 2.75
N ILE A 35 6.74 9.52 2.09
CA ILE A 35 6.60 9.13 0.68
C ILE A 35 5.44 8.14 0.53
N THR A 36 5.43 7.11 1.38
CA THR A 36 4.37 6.10 1.38
C THR A 36 3.01 6.72 1.68
N ARG A 37 2.90 7.62 2.68
CA ARG A 37 1.63 8.32 2.96
C ARG A 37 1.20 9.24 1.84
N LEU A 38 2.12 9.93 1.17
CA LEU A 38 1.80 10.84 0.06
C LEU A 38 1.28 10.08 -1.16
N ILE A 39 1.85 8.92 -1.45
CA ILE A 39 1.38 8.01 -2.51
C ILE A 39 0.03 7.38 -2.10
N GLN A 40 -0.10 6.92 -0.86
CA GLN A 40 -1.36 6.37 -0.32
C GLN A 40 -2.49 7.39 -0.32
N LYS A 41 -2.19 8.68 -0.11
CA LYS A 41 -3.17 9.76 -0.18
C LYS A 41 -3.72 10.00 -1.60
N ARG A 42 -3.00 9.59 -2.65
CA ARG A 42 -3.54 9.56 -4.02
C ARG A 42 -4.37 8.29 -4.30
N LEU A 43 -4.18 7.22 -3.54
CA LEU A 43 -4.99 5.99 -3.54
C LEU A 43 -6.18 6.07 -2.56
N ASN A 44 -6.53 7.28 -2.11
CA ASN A 44 -7.48 7.58 -1.03
C ASN A 44 -8.91 7.07 -1.22
N ASP A 45 -9.20 6.41 -2.33
CA ASP A 45 -10.56 6.04 -2.71
C ASP A 45 -11.02 4.69 -2.17
N ILE A 46 -10.08 3.81 -1.78
CA ILE A 46 -10.43 2.45 -1.36
C ILE A 46 -9.87 2.17 0.03
N PRO A 47 -10.72 2.15 1.08
CA PRO A 47 -10.29 1.82 2.43
C PRO A 47 -9.69 0.40 2.49
N PRO A 48 -8.57 0.18 3.21
CA PRO A 48 -7.94 -1.14 3.31
C PRO A 48 -8.87 -2.18 3.94
N ALA A 49 -9.80 -1.77 4.82
CA ALA A 49 -10.82 -2.64 5.38
C ALA A 49 -11.78 -3.21 4.32
N LEU A 50 -12.13 -2.42 3.30
CA LEU A 50 -12.98 -2.86 2.20
C LEU A 50 -12.27 -3.89 1.32
N LEU A 51 -10.96 -3.69 1.10
CA LEU A 51 -10.11 -4.67 0.43
C LEU A 51 -10.05 -5.99 1.19
N LEU A 52 -9.84 -5.95 2.50
CA LEU A 52 -9.85 -7.15 3.33
C LEU A 52 -11.21 -7.85 3.30
N LEU A 53 -12.32 -7.11 3.34
CA LEU A 53 -13.66 -7.69 3.26
C LEU A 53 -13.86 -8.44 1.94
N VAL A 54 -13.58 -7.80 0.81
CA VAL A 54 -13.67 -8.44 -0.51
C VAL A 54 -12.72 -9.61 -0.61
N GLN A 55 -11.51 -9.50 -0.06
CA GLN A 55 -10.54 -10.58 -0.07
C GLN A 55 -11.00 -11.79 0.75
N VAL A 56 -11.63 -11.59 1.91
CA VAL A 56 -12.24 -12.68 2.69
C VAL A 56 -13.40 -13.31 1.93
N ILE A 57 -14.28 -12.51 1.34
CA ILE A 57 -15.44 -13.01 0.57
C ILE A 57 -14.96 -13.79 -0.65
N VAL A 58 -14.22 -13.15 -1.56
CA VAL A 58 -13.74 -13.74 -2.81
C VAL A 58 -12.78 -14.89 -2.52
N GLY A 59 -11.92 -14.76 -1.53
CA GLY A 59 -11.02 -15.82 -1.09
C GLY A 59 -11.75 -17.02 -0.48
N ALA A 60 -12.87 -16.82 0.22
CA ALA A 60 -13.70 -17.92 0.70
C ALA A 60 -14.39 -18.67 -0.44
N PHE A 61 -14.82 -17.97 -1.51
CA PHE A 61 -15.49 -18.60 -2.66
C PHE A 61 -14.52 -19.24 -3.67
N ALA A 62 -13.38 -18.60 -3.96
CA ALA A 62 -12.44 -18.99 -5.02
C ALA A 62 -11.04 -19.40 -4.50
N GLY A 63 -10.85 -19.48 -3.19
CA GLY A 63 -9.59 -19.86 -2.56
C GLY A 63 -8.46 -18.86 -2.81
N THR A 64 -7.23 -19.37 -2.94
CA THR A 64 -6.03 -18.56 -3.17
C THR A 64 -6.08 -17.74 -4.47
N LEU A 65 -6.67 -18.29 -5.53
CA LEU A 65 -6.89 -17.54 -6.77
C LEU A 65 -7.83 -16.34 -6.54
N GLY A 66 -8.85 -16.54 -5.71
CA GLY A 66 -9.75 -15.47 -5.27
C GLY A 66 -9.03 -14.35 -4.53
N LEU A 67 -8.07 -14.69 -3.66
CA LEU A 67 -7.27 -13.69 -2.92
C LEU A 67 -6.42 -12.81 -3.84
N VAL A 68 -5.85 -13.39 -4.91
CA VAL A 68 -5.06 -12.64 -5.91
C VAL A 68 -5.96 -11.72 -6.73
N MET A 69 -7.18 -12.18 -7.06
CA MET A 69 -8.14 -11.43 -7.87
C MET A 69 -9.01 -10.46 -7.06
N ALA A 70 -8.97 -10.50 -5.73
CA ALA A 70 -9.79 -9.64 -4.87
C ALA A 70 -9.52 -8.14 -5.11
N ALA A 71 -8.25 -7.76 -5.25
CA ALA A 71 -7.85 -6.38 -5.50
C ALA A 71 -8.40 -5.82 -6.83
N PRO A 72 -8.20 -6.47 -7.99
CA PRO A 72 -8.76 -5.97 -9.25
C PRO A 72 -10.29 -5.99 -9.27
N LEU A 73 -10.95 -7.00 -8.68
CA LEU A 73 -12.42 -7.06 -8.60
C LEU A 73 -12.99 -5.90 -7.78
N LEU A 74 -12.35 -5.56 -6.67
CA LEU A 74 -12.76 -4.43 -5.85
C LEU A 74 -12.65 -3.10 -6.61
N VAL A 75 -11.55 -2.90 -7.35
CA VAL A 75 -11.35 -1.69 -8.16
C VAL A 75 -12.46 -1.56 -9.20
N ILE A 76 -12.81 -2.66 -9.89
CA ILE A 76 -13.91 -2.67 -10.86
C ILE A 76 -15.23 -2.30 -10.17
N GLY A 77 -15.56 -2.94 -9.04
CA GLY A 77 -16.81 -2.68 -8.31
C GLY A 77 -16.93 -1.24 -7.81
N VAL A 78 -15.87 -0.70 -7.20
CA VAL A 78 -15.85 0.70 -6.71
C VAL A 78 -15.93 1.68 -7.88
N THR A 79 -15.23 1.40 -8.97
CA THR A 79 -15.30 2.26 -10.17
C THR A 79 -16.70 2.25 -10.75
N LEU A 80 -17.35 1.09 -10.87
CA LEU A 80 -18.71 0.97 -11.37
C LEU A 80 -19.70 1.79 -10.53
N VAL A 81 -19.60 1.68 -9.19
CA VAL A 81 -20.42 2.47 -8.27
C VAL A 81 -20.17 3.97 -8.43
N LYS A 82 -18.90 4.38 -8.57
CA LYS A 82 -18.54 5.78 -8.77
C LYS A 82 -19.06 6.33 -10.10
N THR A 83 -18.93 5.56 -11.18
CA THR A 83 -19.43 5.94 -12.51
C THR A 83 -20.94 6.10 -12.47
N ILE A 84 -21.68 5.11 -11.95
CA ILE A 84 -23.14 5.18 -11.83
C ILE A 84 -23.56 6.34 -10.92
N TYR A 85 -22.92 6.53 -9.77
CA TYR A 85 -23.30 7.59 -8.83
C TYR A 85 -22.98 8.99 -9.37
N GLN A 86 -21.89 9.15 -10.12
CA GLN A 86 -21.55 10.41 -10.80
C GLN A 86 -22.56 10.72 -11.91
N GLU A 87 -22.87 9.75 -12.78
CA GLU A 87 -23.81 9.96 -13.88
C GLU A 87 -25.26 10.19 -13.42
N ASP A 88 -25.68 9.56 -12.31
CA ASP A 88 -27.09 9.55 -11.89
C ASP A 88 -27.42 10.61 -10.82
N ILE A 89 -26.44 11.11 -10.06
CA ILE A 89 -26.64 12.10 -8.98
C ILE A 89 -25.92 13.42 -9.25
N LEU A 90 -24.84 13.41 -10.03
CA LEU A 90 -24.09 14.59 -10.45
C LEU A 90 -24.35 14.82 -11.93
N GLY A 91 -25.60 15.11 -12.29
CA GLY A 91 -25.92 15.59 -13.64
C GLY A 91 -24.98 16.76 -13.97
N ASP A 92 -24.17 16.58 -15.02
CA ASP A 92 -23.18 17.52 -15.53
C ASP A 92 -23.48 18.97 -15.15
N GLU A 93 -22.66 19.56 -14.28
CA GLU A 93 -22.43 20.99 -14.37
C GLU A 93 -21.09 21.21 -15.08
N PRO A 94 -21.09 21.99 -16.19
CA PRO A 94 -20.03 22.04 -17.19
C PRO A 94 -18.68 22.59 -16.72
#